data_AF-W9GKS1-F1
#
_entry.id   AF-W9GKS1-F1
#
_cell.length_a   1.000
_cell.length_b   1.000
_cell.length_c   1.000
_cell.angle_alpha   90.00
_cell.angle_beta   90.00
_cell.angle_gamma   90.00
#
_symmetry.space_group_name_H-M   'P 1'
#
loop_
_entity.id
_entity.type
_entity.pdbx_description
1 polymer ?
#
loop_
_entity_poly.entity_id
_entity_poly.type
_entity_poly.pdbx_seq_one_letter_code
_entity_poly.pdbx_strand_id
1 'polypeptide(L)'
;MSADGLEELLRVAARVHSGETLTAELMAEEKVPARLRLLIAAAVLVAADRSPSKKAIIDTAPAGWSATNRNHGAFVEEVQQLLPALVNAQLNARQGAVTSADLRAQLHDAHASVQRERTRRQELEDELRHVRQYALELHRRLQPEYDAMMRERAQKVRTLRPVVDPEPLLPPSEAADEGGAGEHGDDPADDRV
;
A
#
# COMPACT_ATOMS: atom_id res chain seq x y z
N MET A 1 -39.15 -24.03 7.51
CA MET A 1 -38.11 -24.25 8.55
C MET A 1 -37.23 -23.00 8.61
N SER A 2 -37.69 -21.90 9.23
CA SER A 2 -37.13 -20.57 8.91
C SER A 2 -36.95 -19.59 10.07
N ALA A 3 -36.97 -20.04 11.34
CA ALA A 3 -36.73 -19.16 12.50
C ALA A 3 -35.42 -19.49 13.23
N ASP A 4 -35.09 -20.78 13.36
CA ASP A 4 -34.01 -21.26 14.23
C ASP A 4 -32.63 -20.71 13.83
N GLY A 5 -32.30 -20.69 12.53
CA GLY A 5 -31.00 -20.20 12.06
C GLY A 5 -30.80 -18.69 12.23
N LEU A 6 -31.88 -17.88 12.27
CA LEU A 6 -31.75 -16.42 12.36
C LEU A 6 -31.32 -15.97 13.77
N GLU A 7 -31.89 -16.58 14.81
CA GLU A 7 -31.53 -16.28 16.19
C GLU A 7 -30.09 -16.68 16.52
N GLU A 8 -29.64 -17.83 15.99
CA GLU A 8 -28.27 -18.32 16.16
C GLU A 8 -27.25 -17.35 15.51
N LEU A 9 -27.58 -16.84 14.32
CA LEU A 9 -26.78 -15.80 13.66
C LEU A 9 -26.74 -14.50 14.46
N LEU A 10 -27.86 -14.06 15.02
CA LEU A 10 -27.92 -12.84 15.83
C LEU A 10 -27.14 -12.99 17.15
N ARG A 11 -27.17 -14.17 17.79
CA ARG A 11 -26.40 -14.46 19.00
C ARG A 11 -24.89 -14.41 18.75
N VAL A 12 -24.41 -15.04 17.68
CA VAL A 12 -22.98 -14.95 17.29
C VAL A 12 -22.60 -13.50 16.99
N ALA A 13 -23.43 -12.77 16.24
CA ALA A 13 -23.17 -11.36 15.92
C ALA A 13 -23.09 -10.49 17.19
N ALA A 14 -23.93 -10.74 18.19
CA ALA A 14 -23.90 -10.03 19.47
C ALA A 14 -22.61 -10.32 20.27
N ARG A 15 -22.18 -11.58 20.33
CA ARG A 15 -20.93 -11.97 21.02
C ARG A 15 -19.69 -11.38 20.36
N VAL A 16 -19.62 -11.42 19.02
CA VAL A 16 -18.53 -10.76 18.28
C VAL A 16 -18.55 -9.25 18.49
N HIS A 17 -19.74 -8.63 18.53
CA HIS A 17 -19.86 -7.20 18.85
C HIS A 17 -19.39 -6.86 20.27
N SER A 18 -19.56 -7.77 21.23
CA SER A 18 -19.04 -7.62 22.60
C SER A 18 -17.51 -7.81 22.72
N GLY A 19 -16.82 -8.07 21.60
CA GLY A 19 -15.35 -8.15 21.54
C GLY A 19 -14.78 -9.57 21.56
N GLU A 20 -15.62 -10.60 21.50
CA GLU A 20 -15.18 -11.98 21.39
C GLU A 20 -14.67 -12.28 19.97
N THR A 21 -13.58 -13.04 19.85
CA THR A 21 -13.02 -13.40 18.54
C THR A 21 -13.90 -14.44 17.85
N LEU A 22 -14.24 -14.19 16.58
CA LEU A 22 -14.99 -15.16 15.79
C LEU A 22 -14.12 -16.40 15.51
N THR A 23 -14.45 -17.53 16.13
CA THR A 23 -13.83 -18.83 15.89
C THR A 23 -14.83 -19.84 15.33
N ALA A 24 -14.33 -20.91 14.71
CA ALA A 24 -15.16 -22.02 14.26
C ALA A 24 -15.86 -22.75 15.42
N GLU A 25 -15.26 -22.70 16.61
CA GLU A 25 -15.78 -23.24 17.86
C GLU A 25 -16.96 -22.41 18.37
N LEU A 26 -16.84 -21.08 18.37
CA LEU A 26 -17.93 -20.15 18.72
C LEU A 26 -19.18 -20.39 17.87
N MET A 27 -18.99 -20.57 16.55
CA MET A 27 -20.09 -20.90 15.63
C MET A 27 -20.68 -22.30 15.86
N ALA A 28 -19.91 -23.23 16.43
CA ALA A 28 -20.40 -24.55 16.78
C ALA A 28 -21.17 -24.55 18.11
N GLU A 29 -20.72 -23.77 19.09
CA GLU A 29 -21.39 -23.56 20.39
C GLU A 29 -22.79 -22.96 20.21
N GLU A 30 -22.90 -21.92 19.38
CA GLU A 30 -24.17 -21.26 19.06
C GLU A 30 -25.01 -22.03 18.03
N LYS A 31 -24.59 -23.25 17.66
CA LYS A 31 -25.29 -24.17 16.74
C LYS A 31 -25.56 -23.63 15.34
N VAL A 32 -24.84 -22.58 14.91
CA VAL A 32 -25.02 -21.98 13.58
C VAL A 32 -24.94 -23.05 12.49
N PRO A 33 -25.93 -23.13 11.57
CA PRO A 33 -25.94 -24.11 10.51
C PRO A 33 -24.68 -23.97 9.66
N ALA A 34 -24.03 -25.09 9.35
CA ALA A 34 -22.74 -25.08 8.65
C ALA A 34 -22.78 -24.21 7.37
N ARG A 35 -23.88 -24.27 6.61
CA ARG A 35 -24.11 -23.50 5.39
C ARG A 35 -24.06 -21.98 5.61
N LEU A 36 -24.52 -21.48 6.76
CA LEU A 36 -24.60 -20.05 7.08
C LEU A 36 -23.31 -19.50 7.71
N ARG A 37 -22.40 -20.37 8.18
CA ARG A 37 -21.10 -19.95 8.74
C ARG A 37 -20.22 -19.18 7.76
N LEU A 38 -20.35 -19.48 6.46
CA LEU A 38 -19.63 -18.78 5.41
C LEU A 38 -20.05 -17.30 5.30
N LEU A 39 -21.34 -17.02 5.53
CA LEU A 39 -21.87 -15.66 5.53
C LEU A 39 -21.32 -14.83 6.70
N ILE A 40 -21.27 -15.41 7.91
CA ILE A 40 -20.66 -14.76 9.08
C ILE A 40 -19.18 -14.49 8.83
N ALA A 41 -18.42 -15.49 8.36
CA ALA A 41 -17.00 -15.34 8.09
C ALA A 41 -16.72 -14.21 7.09
N ALA A 42 -17.50 -14.14 6.00
CA ALA A 42 -17.39 -13.04 5.04
C ALA A 42 -17.71 -11.68 5.66
N ALA A 43 -18.80 -11.58 6.44
CA ALA A 43 -19.20 -10.34 7.10
C ALA A 43 -18.15 -9.83 8.10
N VAL A 44 -17.55 -10.72 8.90
CA VAL A 44 -16.52 -10.36 9.87
C VAL A 44 -15.21 -9.97 9.20
N LEU A 45 -14.81 -10.63 8.10
CA LEU A 45 -13.64 -10.22 7.33
C LEU A 45 -13.81 -8.81 6.77
N VAL A 46 -14.98 -8.51 6.20
CA VAL A 46 -15.30 -7.17 5.68
C VAL A 46 -15.34 -6.13 6.80
N ALA A 47 -15.92 -6.46 7.96
CA ALA A 47 -15.94 -5.55 9.12
C ALA A 47 -14.55 -5.29 9.72
N ALA A 48 -13.60 -6.21 9.52
CA ALA A 48 -12.21 -6.07 9.95
C ALA A 48 -11.30 -5.43 8.87
N ASP A 49 -11.88 -4.82 7.83
CA ASP A 49 -11.18 -4.26 6.67
C ASP A 49 -10.26 -5.26 5.93
N ARG A 50 -10.57 -6.56 6.03
CA ARG A 50 -9.84 -7.63 5.34
C ARG A 50 -10.60 -8.09 4.11
N SER A 51 -9.87 -8.33 3.02
CA SER A 51 -10.46 -8.87 1.81
C SER A 51 -10.99 -10.30 2.04
N PRO A 52 -12.25 -10.62 1.68
CA PRO A 52 -12.82 -11.95 1.79
C PRO A 52 -12.24 -12.89 0.72
N SER A 53 -10.98 -13.28 0.90
CA SER A 53 -10.32 -14.28 0.06
C SER A 53 -10.76 -15.70 0.43
N LYS A 54 -10.73 -16.62 -0.53
CA LYS A 54 -11.04 -18.04 -0.30
C LYS A 54 -10.28 -18.63 0.89
N LYS A 55 -8.98 -18.32 1.01
CA LYS A 55 -8.13 -18.79 2.12
C LYS A 55 -8.64 -18.25 3.46
N ALA A 56 -8.87 -16.94 3.55
CA ALA A 56 -9.37 -16.31 4.77
C ALA A 56 -10.74 -16.87 5.19
N ILE A 57 -11.63 -17.15 4.24
CA ILE A 57 -12.94 -17.75 4.52
C ILE A 57 -12.80 -19.18 5.01
N ILE A 58 -11.94 -20.00 4.40
CA ILE A 58 -11.69 -21.38 4.84
C ILE A 58 -11.08 -21.42 6.23
N ASP A 59 -10.12 -20.55 6.52
CA ASP A 59 -9.45 -20.47 7.83
C ASP A 59 -10.46 -20.11 8.94
N THR A 60 -11.43 -19.24 8.62
CA THR A 60 -12.44 -18.76 9.58
C THR A 60 -13.62 -19.74 9.72
N ALA A 61 -14.04 -20.39 8.63
CA ALA A 61 -15.23 -21.24 8.57
C ALA A 61 -15.05 -22.46 7.64
N PRO A 62 -14.21 -23.45 7.99
CA PRO A 62 -13.85 -24.55 7.10
C PRO A 62 -15.04 -25.48 6.79
N ALA A 63 -15.87 -25.77 7.79
CA ALA A 63 -17.09 -26.57 7.62
C ALA A 63 -18.14 -25.87 6.75
N GLY A 64 -18.16 -24.53 6.74
CA GLY A 64 -19.09 -23.76 5.92
C GLY A 64 -18.73 -23.81 4.45
N TRP A 65 -17.44 -23.68 4.12
CA TRP A 65 -16.98 -23.82 2.74
C TRP A 65 -17.36 -25.17 2.11
N SER A 66 -17.13 -26.27 2.84
CA SER A 66 -17.49 -27.63 2.38
C SER A 66 -19.00 -27.81 2.20
N ALA A 67 -19.80 -27.32 3.16
CA ALA A 67 -21.26 -27.44 3.11
C ALA A 67 -21.88 -26.63 1.96
N THR A 68 -21.41 -25.40 1.75
CA THR A 68 -21.87 -24.53 0.66
C THR A 68 -21.50 -25.09 -0.71
N ASN A 69 -20.32 -25.68 -0.87
CA ASN A 69 -19.91 -26.25 -2.15
C ASN A 69 -20.68 -27.54 -2.51
N ARG A 70 -21.07 -28.34 -1.52
CA ARG A 70 -21.88 -29.56 -1.74
C ARG A 70 -23.33 -29.27 -2.11
N ASN A 71 -23.88 -28.14 -1.66
CA ASN A 71 -25.29 -27.84 -1.85
C ASN A 71 -25.53 -26.34 -2.07
N HIS A 72 -24.92 -25.80 -3.13
CA HIS A 72 -24.91 -24.37 -3.42
C HIS A 72 -26.31 -23.80 -3.64
N GLY A 73 -27.21 -24.53 -4.30
CA GLY A 73 -28.60 -24.10 -4.53
C GLY A 73 -29.34 -23.83 -3.22
N ALA A 74 -29.29 -24.80 -2.29
CA ALA A 74 -29.90 -24.65 -0.97
C ALA A 74 -29.30 -23.49 -0.16
N PHE A 75 -27.99 -23.25 -0.28
CA PHE A 75 -27.34 -22.09 0.34
C PHE A 75 -27.85 -20.76 -0.22
N VAL A 76 -27.97 -20.63 -1.55
CA VAL A 76 -28.47 -19.39 -2.17
C VAL A 76 -29.92 -19.13 -1.77
N GLU A 77 -30.76 -20.16 -1.74
CA GLU A 77 -32.15 -20.04 -1.27
C GLU A 77 -32.23 -19.64 0.21
N GLU A 78 -31.45 -20.27 1.08
CA GLU A 78 -31.37 -19.92 2.51
C GLU A 78 -30.88 -18.48 2.72
N VAL A 79 -29.87 -18.04 1.96
CA VAL A 79 -29.38 -16.65 2.01
C VAL A 79 -30.45 -15.67 1.53
N GLN A 80 -31.14 -15.96 0.42
CA GLN A 80 -32.20 -15.09 -0.09
C GLN A 80 -33.36 -14.95 0.89
N GLN A 81 -33.69 -16.02 1.63
CA GLN A 81 -34.75 -16.01 2.63
C GLN A 81 -34.34 -15.30 3.92
N LEU A 82 -33.14 -15.55 4.43
CA LEU A 82 -32.70 -15.09 5.76
C LEU A 82 -32.05 -13.71 5.74
N LEU A 83 -31.40 -13.31 4.65
CA LEU A 83 -30.65 -12.06 4.59
C LEU A 83 -31.55 -10.81 4.75
N PRO A 84 -32.73 -10.70 4.11
CA PRO A 84 -33.63 -9.58 4.36
C PRO A 84 -34.09 -9.51 5.82
N ALA A 85 -34.37 -10.65 6.44
CA ALA A 85 -34.78 -10.71 7.84
C ALA A 85 -33.64 -10.34 8.81
N LEU A 86 -32.41 -10.76 8.52
CA LEU A 86 -31.21 -10.38 9.29
C LEU A 86 -30.90 -8.89 9.17
N VAL A 87 -30.98 -8.34 7.96
CA VAL A 87 -30.80 -6.91 7.72
C VAL A 87 -31.88 -6.13 8.47
N ASN A 88 -33.14 -6.55 8.39
CA ASN A 88 -34.22 -5.90 9.13
C ASN A 88 -34.05 -6.03 10.65
N ALA A 89 -33.61 -7.19 11.16
CA ALA A 89 -33.34 -7.37 12.59
C ALA A 89 -32.18 -6.49 13.07
N GLN A 90 -31.10 -6.39 12.29
CA GLN A 90 -29.97 -5.49 12.57
C GLN A 90 -30.38 -4.02 12.49
N LEU A 91 -31.18 -3.65 11.49
CA LEU A 91 -31.73 -2.31 11.37
C LEU A 91 -32.64 -2.00 12.55
N ASN A 92 -33.52 -2.91 12.97
CA ASN A 92 -34.39 -2.72 14.13
C ASN A 92 -33.60 -2.67 15.45
N ALA A 93 -32.54 -3.48 15.59
CA ALA A 93 -31.63 -3.42 16.73
C ALA A 93 -30.84 -2.10 16.77
N ARG A 94 -30.53 -1.51 15.60
CA ARG A 94 -29.84 -0.21 15.46
C ARG A 94 -30.78 0.99 15.42
N GLN A 95 -32.07 0.79 15.14
CA GLN A 95 -33.11 1.83 15.09
C GLN A 95 -33.33 2.50 16.46
N GLY A 96 -32.71 1.99 17.52
CA GLY A 96 -32.59 2.70 18.79
C GLY A 96 -31.54 3.83 18.84
N ALA A 97 -30.65 4.00 17.85
CA ALA A 97 -29.42 4.81 18.09
C ALA A 97 -29.04 5.86 17.05
N VAL A 98 -29.60 5.90 15.83
CA VAL A 98 -29.24 6.95 14.86
C VAL A 98 -30.47 7.46 14.14
N THR A 99 -30.92 8.65 14.53
CA THR A 99 -32.00 9.35 13.87
C THR A 99 -31.51 9.97 12.55
N SER A 100 -32.43 10.29 11.63
CA SER A 100 -32.08 11.03 10.42
C SER A 100 -31.46 12.42 10.72
N ALA A 101 -31.71 12.96 11.91
CA ALA A 101 -31.07 14.18 12.39
C ALA A 101 -29.59 13.93 12.74
N ASP A 102 -29.26 12.79 13.36
CA ASP A 102 -27.89 12.41 13.69
C ASP A 102 -27.04 12.17 12.44
N LEU A 103 -27.60 11.52 11.42
CA LEU A 103 -26.91 11.36 10.13
C LEU A 103 -26.65 12.69 9.44
N ARG A 104 -27.59 13.65 9.53
CA ARG A 104 -27.38 15.00 8.99
C ARG A 104 -26.33 15.77 9.77
N ALA A 105 -26.31 15.65 11.08
CA ALA A 105 -25.28 16.26 11.93
C ALA A 105 -23.89 15.70 11.59
N GLN A 106 -23.74 14.37 11.52
CA GLN A 106 -22.49 13.72 11.15
C GLN A 106 -22.01 14.10 9.74
N LEU A 107 -22.92 14.22 8.77
CA LEU A 107 -22.58 14.63 7.41
C LEU A 107 -22.16 16.10 7.36
N HIS A 108 -22.82 16.96 8.14
CA HIS A 108 -22.44 18.37 8.27
C HIS A 108 -21.05 18.53 8.90
N ASP A 109 -20.77 17.78 9.98
CA ASP A 109 -19.47 17.78 10.66
C ASP A 109 -18.36 17.24 9.77
N ALA A 110 -18.62 16.16 9.04
CA ALA A 110 -17.68 15.60 8.06
C ALA A 110 -17.39 16.60 6.94
N HIS A 111 -18.42 17.27 6.40
CA HIS A 111 -18.24 18.30 5.39
C HIS A 111 -17.43 19.49 5.93
N ALA A 112 -17.70 19.95 7.15
CA ALA A 112 -16.95 21.03 7.79
C ALA A 112 -15.47 20.65 8.04
N SER A 113 -15.20 19.39 8.39
CA SER A 113 -13.84 18.86 8.50
C SER A 113 -13.12 18.86 7.15
N VAL A 114 -13.76 18.36 6.10
CA VAL A 114 -13.20 18.33 4.74
C VAL A 114 -12.90 19.74 4.24
N GLN A 115 -13.78 20.71 4.51
CA GLN A 115 -13.53 22.11 4.12
C GLN A 115 -12.32 22.69 4.86
N ARG A 116 -12.19 22.45 6.18
CA ARG A 116 -11.02 22.88 6.95
C ARG A 116 -9.71 22.28 6.42
N GLU A 117 -9.70 20.99 6.11
CA GLU A 117 -8.52 20.34 5.54
C GLU A 117 -8.18 20.86 4.14
N ARG A 118 -9.18 21.18 3.31
CA ARG A 118 -8.96 21.83 2.01
C ARG A 118 -8.35 23.22 2.16
N THR A 119 -8.87 24.04 3.08
CA THR A 119 -8.31 25.36 3.36
C THR A 119 -6.88 25.25 3.86
N ARG A 120 -6.61 24.37 4.82
CA ARG A 120 -5.27 24.15 5.35
C ARG A 120 -4.29 23.67 4.27
N ARG A 121 -4.73 22.78 3.38
CA ARG A 121 -3.92 22.33 2.25
C ARG A 121 -3.61 23.48 1.30
N GLN A 122 -4.58 24.34 1.00
CA GLN A 122 -4.38 25.50 0.15
C GLN A 122 -3.35 26.47 0.76
N GLU A 123 -3.44 26.76 2.06
CA GLU A 123 -2.48 27.60 2.77
C GLU A 123 -1.05 27.04 2.69
N LEU A 124 -0.88 25.74 2.94
CA LEU A 124 0.42 25.07 2.84
C LEU A 124 0.96 25.05 1.41
N GLU A 125 0.11 24.89 0.40
CA GLU A 125 0.50 24.95 -1.01
C GLU A 125 0.96 26.36 -1.41
N ASP A 126 0.32 27.41 -0.86
CA ASP A 126 0.71 28.80 -1.09
C ASP A 126 2.03 29.14 -0.36
N GLU A 127 2.23 28.66 0.87
CA GLU A 127 3.50 28.77 1.59
C GLU A 127 4.65 28.08 0.82
N LEU A 128 4.41 26.86 0.34
CA LEU A 128 5.40 26.13 -0.46
C LEU A 128 5.75 26.90 -1.74
N ARG A 129 4.74 27.47 -2.41
CA ARG A 129 4.96 28.30 -3.60
C ARG A 129 5.81 29.52 -3.27
N HIS A 130 5.53 30.18 -2.16
CA HIS A 130 6.30 31.34 -1.69
C HIS A 130 7.76 30.98 -1.38
N VAL A 131 8.00 29.92 -0.60
CA VAL A 131 9.35 29.44 -0.27
C VAL A 131 10.12 29.05 -1.54
N ARG A 132 9.47 28.39 -2.49
CA ARG A 132 10.08 28.01 -3.77
C ARG A 132 10.48 29.24 -4.59
N GLN A 133 9.61 30.25 -4.66
CA GLN A 133 9.92 31.51 -5.34
C GLN A 133 11.11 32.22 -4.68
N TYR A 134 11.08 32.33 -3.35
CA TYR A 134 12.17 32.92 -2.59
C TYR A 134 13.50 32.20 -2.81
N ALA A 135 13.50 30.86 -2.79
CA ALA A 135 14.71 30.07 -3.05
C ALA A 135 15.25 30.28 -4.47
N LEU A 136 14.38 30.37 -5.48
CA LEU A 136 14.77 30.66 -6.86
C LEU A 136 15.35 32.07 -7.00
N GLU A 137 14.75 33.07 -6.37
CA GLU A 137 15.27 34.43 -6.36
C GLU A 137 16.61 34.53 -5.65
N LEU A 138 16.75 33.88 -4.50
CA LEU A 138 18.01 33.82 -3.76
C LEU A 138 19.10 33.14 -4.58
N HIS A 139 18.79 32.00 -5.23
CA HIS A 139 19.71 31.33 -6.13
C HIS A 139 20.15 32.23 -7.26
N ARG A 140 19.22 32.91 -7.94
CA ARG A 140 19.54 33.87 -9.02
C ARG A 140 20.41 35.03 -8.56
N ARG A 141 20.27 35.49 -7.32
CA ARG A 141 21.09 36.56 -6.74
C ARG A 141 22.51 36.09 -6.42
N LEU A 142 22.65 34.89 -5.85
CA LEU A 142 23.93 34.37 -5.36
C LEU A 142 24.76 33.67 -6.46
N GLN A 143 24.11 33.15 -7.50
CA GLN A 143 24.78 32.41 -8.58
C GLN A 143 25.87 33.23 -9.30
N PRO A 144 25.67 34.52 -9.66
CA PRO A 144 26.72 35.33 -10.27
C PRO A 144 27.95 35.53 -9.37
N GLU A 145 27.75 35.70 -8.06
CA GLU A 145 28.84 35.86 -7.09
C GLU A 145 29.61 34.55 -6.92
N TYR A 146 28.91 33.43 -6.82
CA TYR A 146 29.51 32.10 -6.78
C TYR A 146 30.31 31.81 -8.06
N ASP A 147 29.75 32.09 -9.24
CA ASP A 147 30.41 31.90 -10.53
C ASP A 147 31.62 32.83 -10.69
N ALA A 148 31.57 34.05 -10.14
CA ALA A 148 32.72 34.96 -10.10
C ALA A 148 33.85 34.40 -9.22
N MET A 149 33.52 33.93 -8.02
CA MET A 149 34.49 33.30 -7.11
C MET A 149 35.10 32.03 -7.73
N MET A 150 34.31 31.19 -8.38
CA MET A 150 34.79 29.98 -9.05
C MET A 150 35.69 30.31 -10.24
N ARG A 151 35.37 31.35 -11.03
CA ARG A 151 36.25 31.84 -12.10
C ARG A 151 37.58 32.37 -11.55
N GLU A 152 37.55 33.14 -10.47
CA GLU A 152 38.78 33.66 -9.84
C GLU A 152 39.67 32.53 -9.32
N ARG A 153 39.07 31.51 -8.66
CA ARG A 153 39.80 30.31 -8.22
C ARG A 153 40.37 29.53 -9.41
N ALA A 154 39.60 29.32 -10.46
CA ALA A 154 40.06 28.62 -11.67
C ALA A 154 41.22 29.36 -12.35
N GLN A 155 41.18 30.70 -12.40
CA GLN A 155 42.29 31.51 -12.93
C GLN A 155 43.55 31.37 -12.07
N LYS A 156 43.44 31.46 -10.73
CA LYS A 156 44.57 31.26 -9.80
C LYS A 156 45.17 29.85 -9.90
N VAL A 157 44.34 28.83 -10.07
CA VAL A 157 44.81 27.44 -10.27
C VAL A 157 45.47 27.28 -11.64
N ARG A 158 44.93 27.90 -12.70
CA ARG A 158 45.52 27.86 -14.05
C ARG A 158 46.91 28.50 -14.10
N THR A 159 47.13 29.58 -13.35
CA THR A 159 48.47 30.22 -13.23
C THR A 159 49.47 29.42 -12.42
N LEU A 160 49.01 28.52 -11.52
CA LEU A 160 49.88 27.68 -10.70
C LEU A 160 50.17 26.31 -11.34
N ARG A 161 49.47 25.96 -12.42
CA ARG A 161 49.76 24.76 -13.19
C ARG A 161 51.07 25.03 -13.96
N PRO A 162 52.16 24.28 -13.73
CA PRO A 162 53.38 24.46 -14.50
C PRO A 162 53.02 24.27 -15.98
N VAL A 163 53.38 25.25 -16.81
CA VAL A 163 53.39 25.06 -18.27
C VAL A 163 54.41 23.97 -18.52
N VAL A 164 53.94 22.79 -18.91
CA VAL A 164 54.83 21.74 -19.40
C VAL A 164 55.39 22.26 -20.71
N ASP A 165 56.66 22.66 -20.71
CA ASP A 165 57.38 22.97 -21.94
C ASP A 165 57.25 21.79 -22.90
N PRO A 166 57.03 22.02 -24.21
CA PRO A 166 56.92 20.92 -25.15
C PRO A 166 58.24 20.15 -25.16
N GLU A 167 58.15 18.86 -24.80
CA GLU A 167 59.27 17.93 -24.77
C GLU A 167 59.97 17.91 -26.14
N PRO A 168 61.31 18.03 -26.22
CA PRO A 168 62.00 18.06 -27.50
C PRO A 168 61.87 16.70 -28.18
N LEU A 169 61.45 16.71 -29.45
CA LEU A 169 61.40 15.53 -30.32
C LEU A 169 62.79 14.86 -30.37
N LEU A 170 62.94 13.72 -29.71
CA LEU A 170 64.09 12.84 -29.89
C LEU A 170 63.96 12.14 -31.27
N PRO A 171 65.07 12.00 -32.02
CA PRO A 171 65.04 11.36 -33.33
C PRO A 171 64.89 9.83 -33.20
N PRO A 172 64.42 9.15 -34.26
CA PRO A 172 64.18 7.71 -34.22
C PRO A 172 65.52 6.97 -34.21
N SER A 173 65.75 6.12 -33.20
CA SER A 173 66.83 5.14 -33.26
C SER A 173 66.28 3.81 -33.79
N GLU A 174 66.67 3.47 -35.01
CA GLU A 174 66.46 2.17 -35.63
C GLU A 174 67.29 1.07 -34.93
N ALA A 175 66.63 -0.10 -34.79
CA ALA A 175 67.12 -1.47 -34.92
C ALA A 175 68.29 -2.02 -34.05
N ALA A 176 67.94 -3.03 -33.25
CA ALA A 176 68.56 -4.36 -33.18
C ALA A 176 67.64 -5.19 -32.25
N ASP A 177 66.71 -6.03 -32.71
CA ASP A 177 66.83 -7.34 -33.36
C ASP A 177 67.74 -8.37 -32.64
N GLU A 178 67.29 -9.63 -32.70
CA GLU A 178 67.69 -10.84 -31.98
C GLU A 178 67.06 -10.98 -30.59
N GLY A 179 66.23 -11.97 -30.26
CA GLY A 179 65.85 -13.22 -30.91
C GLY A 179 65.54 -14.23 -29.80
N GLY A 180 64.48 -15.04 -29.92
CA GLY A 180 64.27 -16.16 -28.99
C GLY A 180 62.82 -16.60 -28.82
N ALA A 181 62.43 -17.57 -29.63
CA ALA A 181 61.15 -18.26 -29.65
C ALA A 181 60.73 -18.90 -28.31
N GLY A 182 59.42 -18.97 -28.10
CA GLY A 182 58.76 -19.77 -27.07
C GLY A 182 57.30 -20.00 -27.42
N GLU A 183 57.02 -21.18 -27.95
CA GLU A 183 55.78 -21.75 -28.48
C GLU A 183 54.58 -21.82 -27.51
N HIS A 184 53.39 -21.85 -28.14
CA HIS A 184 52.14 -22.55 -27.76
C HIS A 184 51.43 -22.17 -26.45
N GLY A 185 50.12 -21.93 -26.38
CA GLY A 185 49.03 -22.10 -27.34
C GLY A 185 47.68 -21.78 -26.67
N ASP A 186 46.65 -21.71 -27.51
CA ASP A 186 45.20 -21.86 -27.24
C ASP A 186 44.48 -20.91 -26.24
N ASP A 187 43.79 -19.93 -26.83
CA ASP A 187 42.38 -19.60 -26.53
C ASP A 187 41.48 -20.80 -26.96
N PRO A 188 40.19 -20.99 -26.56
CA PRO A 188 39.27 -20.04 -25.91
C PRO A 188 38.29 -20.69 -24.87
N ALA A 189 37.32 -19.86 -24.40
CA ALA A 189 36.06 -20.22 -23.72
C ALA A 189 36.22 -20.56 -22.21
N ASP A 190 35.26 -20.35 -21.30
CA ASP A 190 33.82 -20.13 -21.37
C ASP A 190 33.33 -19.72 -19.95
N ASP A 191 32.13 -19.14 -19.90
CA ASP A 191 31.10 -19.29 -18.86
C ASP A 191 31.30 -18.86 -17.36
N ARG A 192 30.35 -17.98 -16.93
CA ARG A 192 29.65 -17.87 -15.61
C ARG A 192 30.47 -17.32 -14.43
N VAL A 193 30.01 -16.32 -13.65
CA VAL A 193 28.72 -16.11 -12.96
C VAL A 193 28.48 -14.61 -12.77
#